data_AF-A0AAE1K3Q8-F1
#
_entry.id   AF-A0AAE1K3Q8-F1
#
_cell.length_a   1.000
_cell.length_b   1.000
_cell.length_c   1.000
_cell.angle_alpha   90.00
_cell.angle_beta   90.00
_cell.angle_gamma   90.00
#
_symmetry.space_group_name_H-M   'P 1'
#
loop_
_entity.id
_entity.type
_entity.pdbx_description
1 polymer ?
#
loop_
_entity_poly.entity_id
_entity_poly.type
_entity_poly.pdbx_seq_one_letter_code
_entity_poly.pdbx_strand_id
1 'polypeptide(L)'
;MMVLVVVAMAAGQVLSVPAEQITSRILEDISTKKVKNEMPCNRVGGMCGSAEYCPEGMRAAKGLCPLQKDEGIECCHAVPTNIKGCRDRGGSCEAPEVCGNAPQQVLGSCPIGEVCCIFT
;
A
#
# COMPACT_ATOMS: atom_id res chain seq x y z
N MET A 1 0.75 -35.99 -4.81
CA MET A 1 -0.72 -36.02 -4.67
C MET A 1 -1.23 -34.60 -4.90
N MET A 2 -2.05 -34.39 -5.93
CA MET A 2 -2.54 -33.07 -6.33
C MET A 2 -3.91 -32.85 -5.69
N VAL A 3 -4.09 -31.75 -4.94
CA VAL A 3 -5.38 -31.40 -4.31
C VAL A 3 -6.12 -30.44 -5.23
N LEU A 4 -7.27 -30.88 -5.74
CA LEU A 4 -8.15 -30.08 -6.59
C LEU A 4 -9.29 -29.53 -5.76
N VAL A 5 -9.55 -28.23 -5.88
CA VAL A 5 -10.70 -27.56 -5.25
C VAL A 5 -11.77 -27.37 -6.30
N VAL A 6 -13.00 -27.73 -5.94
CA VAL A 6 -14.16 -27.69 -6.81
C VAL A 6 -14.93 -26.41 -6.49
N VAL A 7 -14.99 -25.47 -7.45
CA VAL A 7 -15.73 -24.21 -7.28
C VAL A 7 -17.00 -24.27 -8.14
N ALA A 8 -18.16 -24.06 -7.52
CA ALA A 8 -19.44 -23.97 -8.19
C ALA A 8 -19.75 -22.49 -8.50
N MET A 9 -19.91 -22.15 -9.78
CA MET A 9 -20.34 -20.81 -10.20
C MET A 9 -21.86 -20.76 -10.42
N ALA A 10 -22.47 -19.58 -10.30
CA ALA A 10 -23.92 -19.37 -10.36
C ALA A 10 -24.59 -19.84 -11.67
N ALA A 11 -23.82 -20.10 -12.74
CA ALA A 11 -24.29 -20.65 -14.01
C ALA A 11 -24.24 -22.19 -14.10
N GLY A 12 -24.03 -22.91 -12.98
CA GLY A 12 -24.06 -24.38 -12.95
C GLY A 12 -22.82 -25.07 -13.53
N GLN A 13 -21.77 -24.32 -13.84
CA GLN A 13 -20.50 -24.87 -14.28
C GLN A 13 -19.58 -25.12 -13.08
N VAL A 14 -19.05 -26.34 -13.02
CA VAL A 14 -18.11 -26.79 -12.00
C VAL A 14 -16.71 -26.76 -12.59
N LEU A 15 -15.84 -25.89 -12.07
CA LEU A 15 -14.43 -25.85 -12.45
C LEU A 15 -13.60 -26.47 -11.32
N SER A 16 -12.74 -27.43 -11.68
CA SER A 16 -11.70 -27.93 -10.80
C SER A 16 -10.45 -27.07 -10.99
N VAL A 17 -10.09 -26.33 -9.95
CA VAL A 17 -8.85 -25.53 -9.94
C VAL A 17 -7.85 -26.17 -8.97
N PRO A 18 -6.57 -26.26 -9.32
CA PRO A 18 -5.54 -26.70 -8.38
C PRO A 18 -5.48 -25.71 -7.20
N ALA A 19 -5.42 -26.23 -5.98
CA ALA A 19 -5.43 -25.41 -4.75
C ALA A 19 -4.35 -24.31 -4.76
N GLU A 20 -3.21 -24.56 -5.42
CA GLU A 20 -2.10 -23.62 -5.57
C GLU A 20 -2.48 -22.34 -6.35
N GLN A 21 -3.43 -22.41 -7.29
CA GLN A 21 -3.90 -21.24 -8.04
C GLN A 21 -4.94 -20.41 -7.29
N ILE A 22 -5.66 -20.99 -6.32
CA ILE A 22 -6.61 -20.24 -5.49
C ILE A 22 -5.85 -19.29 -4.57
N THR A 23 -4.74 -19.76 -3.98
CA THR A 23 -3.92 -18.97 -3.07
C THR A 23 -3.40 -17.70 -3.76
N SER A 24 -2.94 -17.79 -5.01
CA SER A 24 -2.43 -16.64 -5.76
C SER A 24 -3.52 -15.59 -6.05
N ARG A 25 -4.72 -16.02 -6.46
CA ARG A 25 -5.83 -15.09 -6.75
C ARG A 25 -6.37 -14.40 -5.48
N ILE A 26 -6.47 -15.14 -4.38
CA ILE A 26 -6.86 -14.56 -3.09
C ILE A 26 -5.80 -13.55 -2.59
N LEU A 27 -4.51 -13.82 -2.82
CA LEU A 27 -3.43 -12.89 -2.46
C LEU A 27 -3.45 -11.61 -3.30
N GLU A 28 -3.81 -11.68 -4.58
CA GLU A 28 -3.96 -10.48 -5.43
C GLU A 28 -5.12 -9.59 -4.96
N ASP A 29 -6.26 -10.16 -4.59
CA ASP A 29 -7.41 -9.41 -4.08
C ASP A 29 -7.17 -8.82 -2.67
N ILE A 30 -6.39 -9.49 -1.82
CA ILE A 30 -5.98 -8.96 -0.49
C ILE A 30 -4.94 -7.83 -0.65
N SER A 31 -4.11 -7.88 -1.70
CA SER A 31 -3.01 -6.93 -1.91
C SER A 31 -3.41 -5.67 -2.70
N THR A 32 -4.63 -5.57 -3.24
CA THR A 32 -4.97 -4.53 -4.23
C THR A 32 -6.10 -3.58 -3.83
N LYS A 33 -6.51 -3.56 -2.56
CA LYS A 33 -7.35 -2.45 -2.07
C LYS A 33 -6.52 -1.17 -1.98
N LYS A 34 -6.42 -0.47 -3.11
CA LYS A 34 -5.60 0.73 -3.25
C LYS A 34 -6.24 1.87 -2.47
N VAL A 35 -5.65 2.22 -1.33
CA VAL A 35 -6.02 3.41 -0.56
C VAL A 35 -5.80 4.64 -1.44
N LYS A 36 -6.82 5.48 -1.57
CA LYS A 36 -6.75 6.71 -2.37
C LYS A 36 -6.52 7.87 -1.42
N ASN A 37 -5.58 8.74 -1.79
CA ASN A 37 -5.39 9.95 -1.01
C ASN A 37 -6.50 10.95 -1.34
N GLU A 38 -7.17 11.47 -0.31
CA GLU A 38 -8.31 12.36 -0.45
C GLU A 38 -7.92 13.82 -0.25
N MET A 39 -8.62 14.74 -0.94
CA MET A 39 -8.32 16.19 -0.90
C MET A 39 -8.26 16.80 0.51
N PRO A 40 -9.15 16.47 1.47
CA PRO A 40 -9.06 17.00 2.82
C PRO A 40 -7.76 16.61 3.53
N CYS A 41 -7.30 15.37 3.36
CA CYS A 41 -6.03 14.89 3.89
C CYS A 41 -4.82 15.54 3.18
N ASN A 42 -4.87 15.67 1.85
CA ASN A 42 -3.82 16.35 1.07
C ASN A 42 -3.59 17.79 1.52
N ARG A 43 -4.66 18.52 1.87
CA ARG A 43 -4.58 19.93 2.29
C ARG A 43 -3.82 20.14 3.60
N VAL A 44 -3.75 19.12 4.45
CA VAL A 44 -2.98 19.16 5.70
C VAL A 44 -1.60 18.49 5.56
N GLY A 45 -1.18 18.21 4.32
CA GLY A 45 0.09 17.52 4.02
C GLY A 45 0.10 16.05 4.44
N GLY A 46 -1.07 15.43 4.61
CA GLY A 46 -1.21 14.05 5.05
C GLY A 46 -1.37 13.04 3.92
N MET A 47 -1.42 11.77 4.34
CA MET A 47 -1.69 10.62 3.47
C MET A 47 -2.75 9.70 4.10
N CYS A 48 -3.75 9.32 3.31
CA CYS A 48 -4.72 8.31 3.71
C CYS A 48 -4.06 6.92 3.79
N GLY A 49 -4.28 6.21 4.90
CA GLY A 49 -3.80 4.85 5.15
C GLY A 49 -4.62 4.15 6.21
N SER A 50 -4.44 2.84 6.38
CA SER A 50 -5.09 2.14 7.51
C SER A 50 -4.59 2.73 8.83
N ALA A 51 -5.52 3.05 9.72
CA ALA A 51 -5.22 3.73 10.98
C ALA A 51 -4.19 2.97 11.83
N GLU A 52 -4.15 1.64 11.74
CA GLU A 52 -3.20 0.78 12.45
C GLU A 52 -1.74 0.99 12.04
N TYR A 53 -1.50 1.45 10.80
CA TYR A 53 -0.17 1.69 10.26
C TYR A 53 0.25 3.15 10.32
N CYS A 54 -0.62 4.07 10.76
CA CYS A 54 -0.16 5.43 11.06
C CYS A 54 0.90 5.36 12.17
N PRO A 55 2.06 6.03 12.01
CA PRO A 55 3.03 6.15 13.09
C PRO A 55 2.40 6.74 14.35
N GLU A 56 2.92 6.35 15.51
CA GLU A 56 2.40 6.81 16.79
C GLU A 56 2.41 8.34 16.88
N GLY A 57 1.32 8.93 17.35
CA GLY A 57 1.15 10.39 17.42
C GLY A 57 0.95 11.10 16.07
N MET A 58 0.99 10.39 14.93
CA MET A 58 0.87 11.00 13.60
C MET A 58 -0.52 10.89 12.98
N ARG A 59 -1.53 10.40 13.72
CA ARG A 59 -2.92 10.42 13.26
C ARG A 59 -3.44 11.85 13.26
N ALA A 60 -3.99 12.29 12.13
CA ALA A 60 -4.60 13.60 11.99
C ALA A 60 -5.99 13.64 12.66
N ALA A 61 -6.67 14.79 12.54
CA ALA A 61 -8.07 14.90 12.91
C ALA A 61 -8.93 13.91 12.12
N LYS A 62 -9.94 13.32 12.77
CA LYS A 62 -10.84 12.34 12.16
C LYS A 62 -11.60 12.91 10.97
N GLY A 63 -11.90 12.07 9.99
CA GLY A 63 -12.79 12.41 8.87
C GLY A 63 -12.11 13.13 7.70
N LEU A 64 -10.78 13.09 7.61
CA LEU A 64 -10.01 13.64 6.48
C LEU A 64 -9.91 12.67 5.28
N CYS A 65 -10.26 11.40 5.48
CA CYS A 65 -10.46 10.40 4.41
C CYS A 65 -11.92 9.86 4.44
N PRO A 66 -12.93 10.74 4.23
CA PRO A 66 -14.33 10.41 4.48
C PRO A 66 -14.90 9.34 3.55
N LEU A 67 -14.39 9.18 2.32
CA LEU A 67 -14.89 8.20 1.37
C LEU A 67 -14.49 6.77 1.75
N GLN A 68 -13.44 6.62 2.56
CA GLN A 68 -12.87 5.32 2.94
C GLN A 68 -12.91 5.05 4.46
N LYS A 69 -13.63 5.88 5.21
CA LYS A 69 -13.71 5.80 6.68
C LYS A 69 -14.22 4.44 7.17
N ASP A 70 -15.18 3.85 6.45
CA ASP A 70 -15.82 2.57 6.83
C ASP A 70 -14.89 1.38 6.59
N GLU A 71 -13.75 1.62 5.93
CA GLU A 71 -12.68 0.65 5.69
C GLU A 71 -11.54 0.77 6.72
N GLY A 72 -11.69 1.61 7.75
CA GLY A 72 -10.65 1.87 8.75
C GLY A 72 -9.51 2.76 8.24
N ILE A 73 -9.72 3.45 7.12
CA ILE A 73 -8.76 4.41 6.56
C ILE A 73 -8.88 5.75 7.27
N GLU A 74 -7.75 6.27 7.69
CA GLU A 74 -7.60 7.57 8.34
C GLU A 74 -6.47 8.37 7.69
N CYS A 75 -6.43 9.68 7.99
CA CYS A 75 -5.35 10.53 7.52
C CYS A 75 -4.18 10.50 8.50
N CYS A 76 -2.98 10.19 8.01
CA CYS A 76 -1.74 10.28 8.76
C CYS A 76 -0.92 11.50 8.30
N HIS A 77 -0.33 12.26 9.22
CA HIS A 77 0.64 13.34 8.90
C HIS A 77 2.01 12.84 8.46
N ALA A 78 2.20 11.52 8.44
CA ALA A 78 3.40 10.85 7.99
C ALA A 78 3.00 9.65 7.13
N VAL A 79 3.92 9.17 6.31
CA VAL A 79 3.70 7.98 5.48
C VAL A 79 3.41 6.76 6.37
N PRO A 80 2.29 6.04 6.16
CA PRO A 80 1.97 4.80 6.88
C PRO A 80 3.11 3.77 6.84
N THR A 81 3.31 3.04 7.94
CA THR A 81 4.44 2.12 8.12
C THR A 81 4.41 0.89 7.22
N ASN A 82 3.24 0.51 6.70
CA ASN A 82 3.06 -0.58 5.74
C ASN A 82 3.42 -0.18 4.30
N ILE A 83 3.56 1.11 3.99
CA ILE A 83 3.99 1.58 2.68
C ILE A 83 5.51 1.49 2.59
N LYS A 84 5.99 0.47 1.86
CA LYS A 84 7.41 0.22 1.67
C LYS A 84 7.95 0.73 0.34
N GLY A 85 7.16 0.72 -0.73
CA GLY A 85 7.65 1.10 -2.07
C GLY A 85 8.09 2.56 -2.13
N CYS A 86 9.34 2.84 -2.55
CA CYS A 86 9.88 4.21 -2.55
C CYS A 86 8.97 5.23 -3.26
N ARG A 87 8.41 4.84 -4.41
CA ARG A 87 7.52 5.70 -5.21
C ARG A 87 6.22 6.06 -4.49
N ASP A 88 5.64 5.12 -3.75
CA ASP A 88 4.43 5.36 -2.97
C ASP A 88 4.66 6.29 -1.79
N ARG A 89 5.93 6.43 -1.38
CA ARG A 89 6.37 7.39 -0.36
C ARG A 89 6.74 8.76 -0.93
N GLY A 90 6.57 8.95 -2.24
CA GLY A 90 6.92 10.19 -2.93
C GLY A 90 8.39 10.30 -3.37
N GLY A 91 9.13 9.20 -3.37
CA GLY A 91 10.54 9.16 -3.79
C GLY A 91 10.79 8.55 -5.17
N SER A 92 12.05 8.57 -5.58
CA SER A 92 12.60 7.79 -6.70
C SER A 92 13.75 6.91 -6.20
N CYS A 93 13.86 5.71 -6.77
CA CYS A 93 15.02 4.85 -6.51
C CYS A 93 16.15 5.27 -7.44
N GLU A 94 17.26 5.68 -6.86
CA GLU A 94 18.42 6.19 -7.59
C GLU A 94 19.71 5.64 -6.96
N ALA A 95 20.82 5.72 -7.69
CA ALA A 95 22.12 5.48 -7.08
C ALA A 95 22.39 6.55 -5.99
N PRO A 96 23.06 6.22 -4.87
CA PRO A 96 23.27 7.15 -3.76
C PRO A 96 23.90 8.49 -4.15
N GLU A 97 24.79 8.47 -5.15
CA GLU A 97 25.49 9.63 -5.69
C GLU A 97 24.56 10.60 -6.43
N VAL A 98 23.49 10.08 -7.04
CA VAL A 98 22.51 10.86 -7.82
C VAL A 98 21.63 11.70 -6.91
N CYS A 99 21.40 11.25 -5.68
CA CYS A 99 20.52 11.94 -4.74
C CYS A 99 21.07 13.28 -4.28
N GLY A 100 22.39 13.51 -4.38
CA GLY A 100 23.03 14.74 -3.91
C GLY A 100 22.68 15.01 -2.44
N ASN A 101 22.01 16.15 -2.19
CA ASN A 101 21.56 16.56 -0.85
C ASN A 101 20.10 16.16 -0.54
N ALA A 102 19.43 15.41 -1.43
CA ALA A 102 18.06 14.97 -1.19
C ALA A 102 17.99 14.05 0.04
N PRO A 103 16.96 14.20 0.90
CA PRO A 103 16.73 13.26 1.99
C PRO A 103 16.56 11.83 1.49
N GLN A 104 17.22 10.89 2.17
CA GLN A 104 17.11 9.46 1.88
C GLN A 104 16.12 8.78 2.83
N GLN A 105 15.24 7.95 2.29
CA GLN A 105 14.21 7.23 3.03
C GLN A 105 14.63 5.78 3.28
N VAL A 106 15.08 5.48 4.50
CA VAL A 106 15.62 4.16 4.90
C VAL A 106 14.58 3.04 4.77
N LEU A 107 13.30 3.37 4.94
CA LEU A 107 12.21 2.41 4.89
C LEU A 107 11.62 2.28 3.47
N GLY A 108 12.16 3.01 2.48
CA GLY A 108 11.79 2.90 1.07
C GLY A 108 12.52 1.73 0.40
N SER A 109 11.77 0.75 -0.10
CA SER A 109 12.32 -0.39 -0.83
C SER A 109 12.73 0.02 -2.24
N CYS A 110 14.01 -0.23 -2.55
CA CYS A 110 14.63 -0.05 -3.85
C CYS A 110 15.44 -1.30 -4.25
N PRO A 111 15.75 -1.48 -5.56
CA PRO A 111 16.70 -2.48 -6.04
C PRO A 111 18.05 -2.43 -5.33
N ILE A 112 18.81 -3.53 -5.42
CA ILE A 112 20.15 -3.63 -4.83
C ILE A 112 21.06 -2.55 -5.46
N GLY A 113 21.71 -1.75 -4.60
CA GLY A 113 22.61 -0.68 -5.02
C GLY A 113 21.92 0.68 -5.19
N GLU A 114 20.60 0.75 -5.07
CA GLU A 114 19.83 1.99 -5.11
C GLU A 114 19.30 2.37 -3.71
N VAL A 115 19.05 3.66 -3.52
CA VAL A 115 18.45 4.23 -2.31
C VAL A 115 17.21 5.04 -2.68
N CYS A 116 16.26 5.11 -1.74
CA CYS A 116 15.04 5.88 -1.94
C CYS A 116 15.27 7.37 -1.66
N CYS A 117 15.21 8.20 -2.70
CA CYS A 117 15.53 9.63 -2.62
C CYS A 117 14.29 10.50 -2.79
N ILE A 118 14.18 11.52 -1.94
CA ILE A 118 13.03 12.41 -1.86
C ILE A 118 13.41 13.77 -2.46
N PHE A 119 12.99 14.01 -3.70
CA PHE A 119 13.19 15.29 -4.39
C PHE A 119 11.97 16.20 -4.14
N THR A 120 11.82 16.69 -2.91
CA THR A 120 10.78 17.67 -2.55
C THR A 120 11.26 19.09 -2.74
#